data_AF-A0A1Q8FUU7-F1
#
_entry.id   AF-A0A1Q8FUU7-F1
#
_cell.length_a   1.000
_cell.length_b   1.000
_cell.length_c   1.000
_cell.angle_alpha   90.00
_cell.angle_beta   90.00
_cell.angle_gamma   90.00
#
_symmetry.space_group_name_H-M   'P 1'
#
loop_
_entity.id
_entity.type
_entity.pdbx_description
1 polymer ?
#
loop_
_entity_poly.entity_id
_entity_poly.type
_entity_poly.pdbx_seq_one_letter_code
_entity_poly.pdbx_strand_id
1 'polypeptide(L)'
;MRLRTRNGQLTLGSIYKLVVTGWTLAWCMLFAVFFVLMILMALTGAPVTVNNSSVTGLGPVLVASLPMMVLMPVIVIIQALIFGGLFVLAMMIYRMFRPITVETDNTGVFG
;
A
#
# COMPACT_ATOMS: atom_id res chain seq x y z
N MET A 1 2.29 -34.42 8.33
CA MET A 1 3.28 -33.41 8.73
C MET A 1 2.73 -32.62 9.92
N ARG A 2 3.44 -32.58 11.05
CA ARG A 2 3.02 -31.89 12.28
C ARG A 2 3.86 -30.63 12.47
N LEU A 3 3.25 -29.47 12.25
CA LEU A 3 3.84 -28.17 12.56
C LEU A 3 3.72 -27.94 14.08
N ARG A 4 4.82 -28.07 14.81
CA ARG A 4 4.92 -27.61 16.20
C ARG A 4 5.12 -26.09 16.18
N THR A 5 4.04 -25.33 16.30
CA THR A 5 4.08 -23.89 16.53
C THR A 5 4.36 -23.61 18.00
N ARG A 6 5.65 -23.40 18.34
CA ARG A 6 6.03 -22.85 19.65
C ARG A 6 5.48 -21.41 19.70
N ASN A 7 4.53 -21.14 20.59
CA ASN A 7 3.89 -19.83 20.75
C ASN A 7 2.94 -19.35 19.64
N GLY A 8 2.35 -20.26 18.85
CA GLY A 8 1.01 -20.11 18.24
C GLY A 8 0.57 -18.79 17.55
N GLN A 9 1.46 -17.85 17.22
CA GLN A 9 1.05 -16.49 16.89
C GLN A 9 1.95 -15.86 15.80
N LEU A 10 2.01 -16.50 14.64
CA LEU A 10 1.90 -15.69 13.41
C LEU A 10 0.44 -15.20 13.38
N THR A 11 0.13 -14.23 14.25
CA THR A 11 -1.18 -13.61 14.21
C THR A 11 -1.34 -13.00 12.84
N LEU A 12 -2.49 -13.24 12.22
CA LEU A 12 -2.90 -12.64 10.95
C LEU A 12 -2.61 -11.12 10.92
N GLY A 13 -2.73 -10.46 12.07
CA GLY A 13 -2.44 -9.03 12.24
C GLY A 13 -0.96 -8.65 12.10
N SER A 14 -0.01 -9.55 12.37
CA SER A 14 1.43 -9.28 12.24
C SER A 14 1.87 -9.22 10.77
N ILE A 15 1.49 -10.22 9.97
CA ILE A 15 1.80 -10.26 8.52
C ILE A 15 1.13 -9.09 7.80
N TYR A 16 -0.13 -8.78 8.16
CA TYR A 16 -0.84 -7.65 7.58
C TYR A 16 -0.12 -6.32 7.83
N LYS A 17 0.35 -6.06 9.05
CA LYS A 17 1.11 -4.84 9.37
C LYS A 17 2.38 -4.74 8.51
N LEU A 18 3.14 -5.83 8.38
CA LEU A 18 4.36 -5.85 7.57
C LEU A 18 4.08 -5.52 6.09
N VAL A 19 3.03 -6.12 5.52
CA VAL A 19 2.64 -5.89 4.12
C VAL A 19 2.18 -4.44 3.91
N VAL A 20 1.35 -3.91 4.81
CA VAL A 20 0.88 -2.52 4.73
C VAL A 20 2.02 -1.54 4.87
N THR A 21 2.93 -1.74 5.83
CA THR A 21 4.10 -0.87 6.02
C THR A 21 5.03 -0.92 4.81
N GLY A 22 5.29 -2.11 4.25
CA GLY A 22 6.08 -2.23 3.01
C GLY A 22 5.43 -1.52 1.82
N TRP A 23 4.11 -1.68 1.68
CA TRP A 23 3.33 -1.04 0.63
C TRP A 23 3.35 0.49 0.74
N THR A 24 3.03 1.05 1.92
CA THR A 24 3.02 2.52 2.10
C THR A 24 4.39 3.13 1.89
N LEU A 25 5.46 2.46 2.34
CA LEU A 25 6.83 2.94 2.18
C LEU A 25 7.27 2.93 0.71
N ALA A 26 6.89 1.89 -0.05
CA ALA A 26 7.15 1.83 -1.49
C ALA A 26 6.45 2.96 -2.26
N TRP A 27 5.17 3.21 -1.98
CA TRP A 27 4.44 4.32 -2.59
C TRP A 27 5.03 5.67 -2.22
N CYS A 28 5.40 5.86 -0.94
CA CYS A 28 5.99 7.10 -0.47
C CYS A 28 7.32 7.40 -1.17
N MET A 29 8.19 6.39 -1.34
CA MET A 29 9.44 6.55 -2.11
C MET A 29 9.18 6.90 -3.57
N LEU A 30 8.21 6.25 -4.21
CA LEU A 30 7.85 6.53 -5.59
C LEU A 30 7.36 7.98 -5.76
N PHE A 31 6.47 8.45 -4.88
CA PHE A 31 6.01 9.85 -4.89
C PHE A 31 7.13 10.86 -4.69
N ALA A 32 8.07 10.57 -3.80
CA ALA A 32 9.22 11.45 -3.57
C ALA A 32 10.04 11.63 -4.85
N VAL A 33 10.31 10.55 -5.60
CA VAL A 33 11.04 10.63 -6.87
C VAL A 33 10.30 11.47 -7.90
N PHE A 34 8.98 11.26 -8.06
CA PHE A 34 8.17 12.07 -8.98
C PHE A 34 8.16 13.57 -8.62
N PHE A 35 8.06 13.90 -7.33
CA PHE A 35 8.13 15.27 -6.86
C PHE A 35 9.47 15.92 -7.20
N VAL A 36 10.58 15.21 -6.97
CA VAL A 36 11.92 15.71 -7.29
C VAL A 36 12.07 15.97 -8.78
N LEU A 37 11.61 15.05 -9.64
CA LEU A 37 11.66 15.24 -11.09
C LEU A 37 10.83 16.44 -11.55
N MET A 38 9.64 16.62 -11.00
CA MET A 38 8.77 17.75 -11.34
C MET A 38 9.40 19.10 -10.93
N ILE A 39 9.99 19.17 -9.73
CA ILE A 39 10.71 20.36 -9.27
C ILE A 39 11.92 20.64 -10.16
N LEU A 40 12.68 19.61 -10.55
CA LEU A 40 13.82 19.75 -11.46
C LEU A 40 13.38 20.31 -12.82
N MET A 41 12.33 19.76 -13.43
CA MET A 41 11.79 20.26 -14.71
C MET A 41 11.36 21.72 -14.63
N ALA A 42 10.74 22.09 -13.50
CA ALA A 42 10.34 23.47 -13.22
C ALA A 42 11.53 24.43 -13.06
N LEU A 43 12.62 23.97 -12.41
CA LEU A 43 13.85 24.76 -12.22
C LEU A 43 14.67 24.90 -13.50
N THR A 44 14.69 23.89 -14.37
CA THR A 44 15.43 23.93 -15.63
C THR A 44 14.70 24.72 -16.73
N GLY A 45 13.49 25.21 -16.48
CA GLY A 45 12.67 25.90 -17.48
C GLY A 45 12.20 24.99 -18.62
N ALA A 46 12.16 23.67 -18.38
CA ALA A 46 11.74 22.72 -19.40
C ALA A 46 10.24 22.91 -19.69
N PRO A 47 9.83 23.01 -20.98
CA PRO A 47 8.43 23.19 -21.32
C PRO A 47 7.62 21.94 -21.00
N VAL A 48 6.51 22.11 -20.27
CA VAL A 48 5.50 21.07 -20.05
C VAL A 48 4.30 21.36 -20.95
N THR A 49 3.95 20.43 -21.82
CA THR A 49 2.78 20.57 -22.70
C THR A 49 1.51 20.19 -21.96
N VAL A 50 0.58 21.13 -21.83
CA VAL A 50 -0.70 20.95 -21.15
C VAL A 50 -1.77 21.47 -22.09
N ASN A 51 -2.71 20.61 -22.51
CA ASN A 51 -3.78 21.01 -23.44
C ASN A 51 -3.26 21.74 -24.70
N ASN A 52 -2.20 21.21 -25.33
CA ASN A 52 -1.51 21.78 -26.50
C ASN A 52 -0.84 23.15 -26.29
N SER A 53 -0.73 23.64 -25.05
CA SER A 53 0.01 24.86 -24.70
C SER A 53 1.28 24.50 -23.94
N SER A 54 2.42 25.11 -24.29
CA SER A 54 3.66 24.95 -23.54
C SER A 54 3.64 25.86 -22.31
N VAL A 55 3.79 25.25 -21.14
CA VAL A 55 3.86 25.94 -19.86
C VAL A 55 5.29 25.84 -19.34
N THR A 56 5.87 26.96 -18.91
CA THR A 56 7.24 27.05 -18.39
C THR A 56 7.25 27.83 -17.07
N GLY A 57 8.25 27.56 -16.24
CA GLY A 57 8.42 28.21 -14.94
C GLY A 57 7.70 27.51 -13.79
N LEU A 58 8.16 27.79 -12.57
CA LEU A 58 7.85 26.98 -11.38
C LEU A 58 6.38 27.05 -10.97
N GLY A 59 5.79 28.24 -10.92
CA GLY A 59 4.37 28.42 -10.61
C GLY A 59 3.44 27.79 -11.65
N PRO A 60 3.58 28.14 -12.95
CA PRO A 60 2.72 27.60 -13.99
C PRO A 60 2.82 26.08 -14.17
N VAL A 61 4.03 25.50 -14.09
CA VAL A 61 4.22 24.03 -14.16
C VAL A 61 3.57 23.33 -12.97
N LEU A 62 3.69 23.87 -11.75
CA LEU A 62 3.07 23.30 -10.56
C LEU A 62 1.53 23.33 -10.64
N VAL A 63 0.98 24.43 -11.14
CA VAL A 63 -0.47 24.58 -11.33
C VAL A 63 -0.97 23.63 -12.42
N ALA A 64 -0.21 23.48 -13.50
CA ALA A 64 -0.50 22.52 -14.55
C ALA A 64 -0.47 21.06 -14.07
N SER A 65 0.40 20.72 -13.13
CA SER A 65 0.53 19.37 -12.57
C SER A 65 -0.45 19.05 -11.45
N LEU A 66 -1.18 20.05 -10.90
CA LEU A 66 -2.17 19.87 -9.83
C LEU A 66 -3.14 18.71 -10.07
N PRO A 67 -3.76 18.54 -11.26
CA PRO A 67 -4.67 17.43 -11.50
C PRO A 67 -4.00 16.06 -11.28
N MET A 68 -2.76 15.91 -11.74
CA MET A 68 -1.99 14.68 -11.57
C MET A 68 -1.63 14.44 -10.09
N MET A 69 -1.27 15.50 -9.37
CA MET A 69 -0.93 15.44 -7.95
C MET A 69 -2.12 15.04 -7.07
N VAL A 70 -3.34 15.38 -7.46
CA VAL A 70 -4.57 14.99 -6.75
C VAL A 70 -5.03 13.59 -7.18
N LEU A 71 -4.96 13.28 -8.48
CA LEU A 71 -5.43 12.01 -9.02
C LEU A 71 -4.58 10.82 -8.54
N MET A 72 -3.27 11.00 -8.43
CA MET A 72 -2.35 9.92 -8.03
C MET A 72 -2.67 9.35 -6.63
N PRO A 73 -2.82 10.15 -5.55
CA PRO A 73 -3.25 9.65 -4.25
C PRO A 73 -4.59 8.91 -4.30
N VAL A 74 -5.56 9.40 -5.08
CA VAL A 74 -6.85 8.74 -5.26
C VAL A 74 -6.68 7.35 -5.87
N ILE A 75 -5.85 7.22 -6.91
CA ILE A 75 -5.55 5.92 -7.53
C ILE A 75 -4.89 4.97 -6.52
N VAL A 76 -3.97 5.47 -5.68
CA VAL A 76 -3.31 4.66 -4.66
C VAL A 76 -4.30 4.16 -3.60
N ILE A 77 -5.25 5.00 -3.18
CA ILE A 77 -6.31 4.60 -2.26
C ILE A 77 -7.20 3.53 -2.89
N ILE A 78 -7.59 3.70 -4.15
CA ILE A 78 -8.40 2.71 -4.89
C ILE A 78 -7.64 1.38 -5.00
N GLN A 79 -6.35 1.41 -5.33
CA GLN A 79 -5.53 0.19 -5.37
C GLN A 79 -5.40 -0.45 -3.99
N ALA A 80 -5.20 0.34 -2.93
CA ALA A 80 -5.15 -0.18 -1.57
C ALA A 80 -6.46 -0.88 -1.17
N LEU A 81 -7.61 -0.34 -1.58
CA LEU A 81 -8.92 -0.97 -1.38
C LEU A 81 -9.06 -2.28 -2.16
N ILE A 82 -8.62 -2.33 -3.42
CA ILE A 82 -8.67 -3.53 -4.25
C ILE A 82 -7.76 -4.64 -3.68
N PHE A 83 -6.51 -4.31 -3.35
CA PHE A 83 -5.56 -5.26 -2.76
C PHE A 83 -5.99 -5.71 -1.36
N GLY A 84 -6.48 -4.79 -0.52
CA GLY A 84 -7.04 -5.12 0.78
C GLY A 84 -8.25 -6.04 0.68
N GLY A 85 -9.17 -5.73 -0.24
CA GLY A 85 -10.35 -6.55 -0.52
C GLY A 85 -9.99 -7.96 -1.00
N LEU A 86 -9.03 -8.08 -1.93
CA LEU A 86 -8.50 -9.37 -2.37
C LEU A 86 -7.88 -10.17 -1.22
N PHE A 87 -7.15 -9.51 -0.32
CA PHE A 87 -6.53 -10.17 0.83
C PHE A 87 -7.57 -10.69 1.83
N VAL A 88 -8.58 -9.88 2.14
CA VAL A 88 -9.70 -10.29 3.01
C VAL A 88 -10.49 -11.43 2.36
N LEU A 89 -10.77 -11.34 1.07
CA LEU A 89 -11.48 -12.38 0.32
C LEU A 89 -10.67 -13.69 0.27
N ALA A 90 -9.37 -13.62 0.00
CA ALA A 90 -8.48 -14.79 0.04
C ALA A 90 -8.48 -15.46 1.41
N MET A 91 -8.49 -14.67 2.50
CA MET A 91 -8.57 -15.22 3.86
C MET A 91 -9.96 -15.75 4.21
N MET A 92 -11.02 -15.13 3.71
CA MET A 92 -12.40 -15.64 3.87
C MET A 92 -12.55 -16.99 3.18
N ILE A 93 -12.05 -17.12 1.95
CA ILE A 93 -11.99 -18.38 1.20
C ILE A 93 -11.18 -19.42 1.97
N TYR A 94 -9.98 -19.05 2.44
CA TYR A 94 -9.12 -19.96 3.19
C TYR A 94 -9.80 -20.48 4.48
N ARG A 95 -10.53 -19.62 5.19
CA ARG A 95 -11.32 -20.01 6.36
C ARG A 95 -12.52 -20.90 6.02
N MET A 96 -13.15 -20.67 4.86
CA MET A 96 -14.30 -21.46 4.41
C MET A 96 -13.90 -22.90 4.05
N PHE A 97 -12.70 -23.10 3.48
CA PHE A 97 -12.24 -24.44 3.08
C PHE A 97 -11.50 -25.23 4.17
N ARG A 98 -11.08 -24.58 5.27
CA ARG A 98 -10.52 -25.27 6.45
C ARG A 98 -11.00 -24.61 7.75
N PRO A 99 -12.16 -25.00 8.29
CA PRO A 99 -12.52 -24.67 9.66
C PRO A 99 -11.54 -25.39 10.59
N ILE A 100 -10.52 -24.67 11.08
CA ILE A 100 -9.60 -25.20 12.07
C ILE A 100 -10.32 -25.13 13.42
N THR A 101 -10.83 -26.26 13.88
CA THR A 101 -11.32 -26.44 15.25
C THR A 101 -10.17 -26.19 16.21
N VAL A 102 -10.35 -25.22 17.11
CA VAL A 102 -9.37 -24.92 18.17
C VAL A 102 -9.59 -25.92 19.29
N GLU A 103 -8.74 -26.94 19.37
CA GLU A 103 -8.63 -27.76 20.58
C GLU A 103 -7.69 -27.05 21.56
N THR A 104 -8.26 -26.51 22.63
CA THR A 104 -7.49 -26.06 23.79
C THR A 104 -6.92 -27.28 24.51
N ASP A 105 -5.59 -27.41 24.54
CA ASP A 105 -4.91 -28.40 25.37
C ASP A 105 -5.02 -27.95 26.85
N ASN A 106 -6.11 -28.35 27.51
CA ASN A 106 -6.26 -28.27 28.96
C ASN A 106 -5.44 -29.40 29.60
N THR A 107 -4.11 -29.35 29.49
CA THR A 107 -3.25 -30.09 30.41
C THR A 107 -3.12 -29.29 31.69
N GLY A 108 -3.96 -29.67 32.65
CA GLY A 108 -4.13 -28.99 33.92
C GLY A 108 -2.84 -28.82 34.71
N VAL A 109 -2.70 -27.63 35.29
CA VAL A 109 -1.87 -27.38 36.47
C VAL A 109 -2.72 -26.55 37.44
N PHE A 110 -3.73 -27.22 38.02
CA PHE A 110 -4.10 -26.96 39.40
C PHE A 110 -3.35 -28.01 40.23
N GLY A 111 -2.38 -27.55 41.00
CA GLY A 111 -1.51 -28.34 41.86
C GLY A 111 -0.53 -27.42 42.56
#